data_AF-A0A3B0V9A0-F1
#
_entry.id   AF-A0A3B0V9A0-F1
#
_cell.length_a   1.000
_cell.length_b   1.000
_cell.length_c   1.000
_cell.angle_alpha   90.00
_cell.angle_beta   90.00
_cell.angle_gamma   90.00
#
_symmetry.space_group_name_H-M   'P 1'
#
loop_
_entity.id
_entity.type
_entity.pdbx_description
1 polymer ?
#
loop_
_entity_poly.entity_id
_entity_poly.type
_entity_poly.pdbx_seq_one_letter_code
_entity_poly.pdbx_strand_id
1 'polypeptide(L)'
;MKKIFVIIVLFTSTQLLALSPWLENLDAADKQQQLDLRWQAYGGEADVKFMYSKLRDMQIQVSPKPEFPNKHWDYNHLVFPISEKSKLELQMPYGNIEKITAGILQINSNFSMSFGKSTIKVSSFSLVPMDEPTGNSDIVTFKFIDQDNSHLFTIDSVHIEYDKEKQLLLMANMDLFATKKLAELLQHPALENQVIGQIHTYSKLTIPENAKRELKGLTCASRPLWSPDADTDVSLIDIGTVQWVRNIGADKIVIAPSARLKNVGTADVPWWQQFTPDSPPYNNDQHPFLNWAIYREIDGRFEQLGYSGVKHAFLTINSNCTLNCGNVHILWIGCEDVYGVGNNDSSFALGPRAEIEANAGTWENCGSFFDPKPCTGNHRFSSNGLDENRLTVYTDDLTDANNTQIFMQAWYLIRDDINIFNTMGYRTIAPTDSGFGWEMNMGGTFTNGAALDNYVTPNTTSAMAASQTVATGEGQFTVAVKVIDLGGGLY
;
A
#
# COMPACT_ATOMS: atom_id res chain seq x y z
N MET A 1 -3.06 37.74 56.43
CA MET A 1 -2.83 37.34 55.03
C MET A 1 -2.17 35.96 55.03
N LYS A 2 -2.93 34.89 54.73
CA LYS A 2 -2.40 33.52 54.65
C LYS A 2 -1.92 33.27 53.22
N LYS A 3 -0.62 33.00 53.04
CA LYS A 3 -0.04 32.62 51.75
C LYS A 3 -0.46 31.18 51.45
N ILE A 4 -1.24 30.99 50.38
CA ILE A 4 -1.55 29.68 49.81
C ILE A 4 -0.42 29.34 48.85
N PHE A 5 0.35 28.30 49.16
CA PHE A 5 1.27 27.69 48.21
C PHE A 5 0.47 26.76 47.30
N VAL A 6 0.34 27.12 46.03
CA VAL A 6 -0.17 26.22 44.99
C VAL A 6 1.01 25.40 44.50
N ILE A 7 1.04 24.12 44.87
CA ILE A 7 1.96 23.13 44.29
C ILE A 7 1.37 22.75 42.93
N ILE A 8 1.99 23.21 41.86
CA ILE A 8 1.71 22.75 40.51
C ILE A 8 2.40 21.40 40.35
N VAL A 9 1.63 20.32 40.48
CA VAL A 9 2.09 18.97 40.09
C VAL A 9 2.01 18.90 38.57
N LEU A 10 3.17 18.99 37.90
CA LEU A 10 3.30 18.62 36.50
C LEU A 10 3.07 17.11 36.38
N PHE A 11 1.88 16.71 35.94
CA PHE A 11 1.65 15.37 35.41
C PHE A 11 2.32 15.30 34.05
N THR A 12 3.53 14.73 33.98
CA THR A 12 4.06 14.18 32.73
C THR A 12 3.26 12.92 32.43
N SER A 13 2.22 13.01 31.60
CA SER A 13 1.57 11.83 31.05
C SER A 13 2.51 11.22 30.01
N THR A 14 3.43 10.36 30.44
CA THR A 14 4.03 9.38 29.54
C THR A 14 2.92 8.38 29.23
N GLN A 15 2.17 8.60 28.15
CA GLN A 15 1.45 7.49 27.53
C GLN A 15 2.53 6.48 27.13
N LEU A 16 2.62 5.39 27.88
CA LEU A 16 3.34 4.20 27.44
C LEU A 16 2.60 3.71 26.20
N LEU A 17 3.13 4.04 25.03
CA LEU A 17 2.71 3.39 23.79
C LEU A 17 3.00 1.90 23.94
N ALA A 18 2.03 1.05 23.60
CA ALA A 18 2.20 -0.39 23.62
C ALA A 18 3.33 -0.76 22.64
N LEU A 19 4.20 -1.68 23.06
CA LEU A 19 5.22 -2.25 22.18
C LEU A 19 4.54 -3.18 21.18
N SER A 20 5.14 -3.39 20.00
CA SER A 20 4.65 -4.45 19.11
C SER A 20 4.67 -5.83 19.81
N PRO A 21 3.72 -6.72 19.47
CA PRO A 21 3.58 -8.01 20.15
C PRO A 21 4.86 -8.86 20.15
N TRP A 22 5.66 -8.82 19.08
CA TRP A 22 6.92 -9.57 19.02
C TRP A 22 7.96 -9.10 20.05
N LEU A 23 8.00 -7.81 20.38
CA LEU A 23 8.88 -7.26 21.41
C LEU A 23 8.39 -7.59 22.83
N GLU A 24 7.07 -7.63 23.03
CA GLU A 24 6.49 -8.07 24.30
C GLU A 24 6.87 -9.52 24.59
N ASN A 25 6.78 -10.38 23.58
CA ASN A 25 7.08 -11.81 23.67
C ASN A 25 8.58 -12.14 23.61
N LEU A 26 9.44 -11.16 23.32
CA LEU A 26 10.88 -11.38 23.24
C LEU A 26 11.51 -11.46 24.65
N ASP A 27 12.03 -12.64 24.99
CA ASP A 27 12.84 -12.86 26.19
C ASP A 27 14.33 -12.74 25.87
N ALA A 28 14.83 -11.50 25.88
CA ALA A 28 16.25 -11.18 25.65
C ALA A 28 16.77 -10.23 26.74
N ALA A 29 17.92 -10.57 27.33
CA ALA A 29 18.51 -9.79 28.42
C ALA A 29 18.91 -8.36 28.00
N ASP A 30 19.21 -8.13 26.72
CA ASP A 30 19.56 -6.84 26.14
C ASP A 30 18.36 -6.09 25.52
N LYS A 31 17.13 -6.61 25.65
CA LYS A 31 15.93 -6.04 25.02
C LYS A 31 15.74 -4.56 25.32
N GLN A 32 15.74 -4.17 26.60
CA GLN A 32 15.53 -2.78 26.98
C GLN A 32 16.63 -1.87 26.42
N GLN A 33 17.88 -2.33 26.46
CA GLN A 33 19.00 -1.59 25.87
C GLN A 33 18.77 -1.39 24.37
N GLN A 34 18.36 -2.42 23.62
CA GLN A 34 18.08 -2.29 22.20
C GLN A 34 16.90 -1.36 21.90
N LEU A 35 15.88 -1.34 22.75
CA LEU A 35 14.73 -0.43 22.64
C LEU A 35 15.08 1.03 22.93
N ASP A 36 16.06 1.29 23.78
CA ASP A 36 16.50 2.64 24.15
C ASP A 36 17.43 3.26 23.09
N LEU A 37 18.01 2.44 22.22
CA LEU A 37 18.87 2.93 21.14
C LEU A 37 18.09 3.71 20.09
N ARG A 38 18.70 4.80 19.61
CA ARG A 38 18.17 5.64 18.53
C ARG A 38 19.16 5.65 17.39
N TRP A 39 18.78 5.00 16.30
CA TRP A 39 19.49 5.13 15.03
C TRP A 39 19.14 6.49 14.43
N GLN A 40 20.01 7.05 13.60
CA GLN A 40 19.78 8.38 13.02
C GLN A 40 19.86 8.33 11.50
N ALA A 41 18.81 8.79 10.82
CA ALA A 41 18.83 9.00 9.38
C ALA A 41 19.01 10.48 9.05
N TYR A 42 19.91 10.82 8.12
CA TYR A 42 20.23 12.20 7.77
C TYR A 42 20.90 12.29 6.38
N GLY A 43 20.92 13.50 5.80
CA GLY A 43 21.57 13.75 4.51
C GLY A 43 21.04 12.89 3.36
N GLY A 44 21.68 12.96 2.20
CA GLY A 44 21.28 12.23 1.00
C GLY A 44 20.22 12.99 0.19
N GLU A 45 19.24 12.27 -0.37
CA GLU A 45 18.32 12.82 -1.37
C GLU A 45 16.87 12.37 -1.15
N ALA A 46 15.94 13.26 -1.47
CA ALA A 46 14.52 12.98 -1.56
C ALA A 46 14.09 13.05 -3.03
N ASP A 47 13.43 12.00 -3.50
CA ASP A 47 12.91 11.88 -4.86
C ASP A 47 11.38 11.97 -4.82
N VAL A 48 10.82 13.02 -5.45
CA VAL A 48 9.38 13.25 -5.53
C VAL A 48 8.89 12.97 -6.94
N LYS A 49 7.96 12.02 -7.05
CA LYS A 49 7.28 11.63 -8.28
C LYS A 49 5.82 12.06 -8.25
N PHE A 50 5.47 13.13 -8.97
CA PHE A 50 4.06 13.54 -9.10
C PHE A 50 3.31 12.69 -10.13
N MET A 51 2.02 12.44 -9.88
CA MET A 51 1.10 11.82 -10.83
C MET A 51 0.64 12.85 -11.87
N TYR A 52 1.52 13.20 -12.81
CA TYR A 52 1.28 14.29 -13.78
C TYR A 52 0.01 14.11 -14.63
N SER A 53 -0.38 12.88 -14.97
CA SER A 53 -1.65 12.64 -15.68
C SER A 53 -2.85 13.07 -14.82
N LYS A 54 -2.88 12.65 -13.55
CA LYS A 54 -3.91 13.06 -12.59
C LYS A 54 -3.94 14.57 -12.41
N LEU A 55 -2.78 15.17 -12.11
CA LEU A 55 -2.68 16.61 -11.90
C LEU A 55 -3.11 17.42 -13.14
N ARG A 56 -2.77 16.95 -14.34
CA ARG A 56 -3.25 17.57 -15.60
C ARG A 56 -4.76 17.48 -15.72
N ASP A 57 -5.36 16.33 -15.43
CA ASP A 57 -6.81 16.14 -15.47
C ASP A 57 -7.52 17.05 -14.42
N MET A 58 -6.86 17.27 -13.28
CA MET A 58 -7.25 18.26 -12.25
C MET A 58 -6.83 19.71 -12.59
N GLN A 59 -6.24 19.96 -13.77
CA GLN A 59 -5.77 21.27 -14.22
C GLN A 59 -4.71 21.93 -13.30
N ILE A 60 -4.02 21.14 -12.50
CA ILE A 60 -2.91 21.57 -11.64
C ILE A 60 -1.60 21.45 -12.41
N GLN A 61 -0.81 22.52 -12.41
CA GLN A 61 0.51 22.54 -13.03
C GLN A 61 1.59 22.50 -11.97
N VAL A 62 2.56 21.61 -12.16
CA VAL A 62 3.79 21.55 -11.36
C VAL A 62 4.95 22.08 -12.21
N SER A 63 5.78 22.94 -11.60
CA SER A 63 6.99 23.49 -12.23
C SER A 63 8.19 23.35 -11.26
N PRO A 64 9.41 23.02 -11.74
CA PRO A 64 9.74 22.75 -13.13
C PRO A 64 9.05 21.49 -13.63
N LYS A 65 8.72 21.46 -14.93
CA LYS A 65 8.37 20.20 -15.56
C LYS A 65 9.64 19.35 -15.61
N PRO A 66 9.61 18.11 -15.11
CA PRO A 66 10.78 17.24 -15.21
C PRO A 66 11.15 17.05 -16.68
N GLU A 67 12.43 16.83 -16.95
CA GLU A 67 12.83 16.36 -18.28
C GLU A 67 12.21 14.98 -18.48
N PHE A 68 11.52 14.77 -19.61
CA PHE A 68 10.78 13.54 -19.94
C PHE A 68 11.63 12.62 -20.86
N PRO A 69 12.66 11.90 -20.38
CA PRO A 69 13.28 10.89 -21.21
C PRO A 69 12.27 9.73 -21.38
N ASN A 70 11.62 9.70 -22.54
CA ASN A 70 10.89 8.54 -23.09
C ASN A 70 9.44 8.27 -22.67
N LYS A 71 8.67 9.27 -22.22
CA LYS A 71 7.19 9.16 -22.02
C LYS A 71 6.74 8.00 -21.09
N HIS A 72 7.63 7.43 -20.28
CA HIS A 72 7.26 6.42 -19.30
C HIS A 72 7.03 7.11 -17.95
N TRP A 73 5.88 6.85 -17.35
CA TRP A 73 5.38 7.45 -16.12
C TRP A 73 6.30 7.19 -14.90
N ASP A 74 7.24 6.24 -15.00
CA ASP A 74 8.34 6.01 -14.03
C ASP A 74 9.56 6.91 -14.17
N TYR A 75 9.58 7.83 -15.14
CA TYR A 75 10.76 8.63 -15.45
C TYR A 75 10.39 10.10 -15.53
N ASN A 76 10.09 10.74 -14.40
CA ASN A 76 9.76 12.18 -14.29
C ASN A 76 9.79 12.66 -12.84
N HIS A 77 10.99 12.70 -12.25
CA HIS A 77 11.19 12.82 -10.82
C HIS A 77 11.82 14.17 -10.48
N LEU A 78 11.48 14.72 -9.32
CA LEU A 78 12.16 15.88 -8.76
C LEU A 78 13.02 15.43 -7.59
N VAL A 79 14.34 15.44 -7.80
CA VAL A 79 15.31 15.02 -6.80
C VAL A 79 15.85 16.25 -6.07
N PHE A 80 15.84 16.20 -4.74
CA PHE A 80 16.20 17.29 -3.87
C PHE A 80 17.18 16.84 -2.78
N PRO A 81 18.20 17.64 -2.44
CA PRO A 81 19.12 17.27 -1.37
C PRO A 81 18.45 17.39 0.01
N ILE A 82 18.67 16.37 0.84
CA ILE A 82 18.34 16.36 2.27
C ILE A 82 19.49 17.02 3.04
N SER A 83 19.15 17.88 4.00
CA SER A 83 20.13 18.57 4.83
C SER A 83 20.96 17.60 5.69
N GLU A 84 22.27 17.80 5.70
CA GLU A 84 23.21 17.05 6.57
C GLU A 84 23.04 17.38 8.07
N LYS A 85 22.26 18.42 8.40
CA LYS A 85 22.06 18.89 9.79
C LYS A 85 20.75 18.38 10.40
N SER A 86 19.77 18.03 9.58
CA SER A 86 18.48 17.51 10.03
C SER A 86 18.55 15.99 10.16
N LYS A 87 17.90 15.43 11.19
CA LYS A 87 17.96 13.99 11.47
C LYS A 87 16.59 13.47 11.86
N LEU A 88 16.27 12.25 11.44
CA LEU A 88 15.22 11.43 12.04
C LEU A 88 15.83 10.50 13.08
N GLU A 89 15.06 10.24 14.12
CA GLU A 89 15.37 9.22 15.12
C GLU A 89 14.54 7.96 14.86
N LEU A 90 15.22 6.82 14.76
CA LEU A 90 14.59 5.53 14.46
C LEU A 90 14.81 4.58 15.63
N GLN A 91 13.75 3.92 16.05
CA GLN A 91 13.79 2.79 16.98
C GLN A 91 13.90 1.51 16.14
N MET A 92 15.08 0.89 16.18
CA MET A 92 15.40 -0.29 15.36
C MET A 92 15.95 -1.45 16.20
N PRO A 93 15.19 -1.98 17.19
CA PRO A 93 15.66 -3.07 18.03
C PRO A 93 16.03 -4.28 17.17
N TYR A 94 17.25 -4.77 17.34
CA TYR A 94 17.79 -5.89 16.56
C TYR A 94 17.73 -5.68 15.03
N GLY A 95 17.75 -4.43 14.57
CA GLY A 95 17.70 -4.07 13.15
C GLY A 95 16.29 -4.08 12.53
N ASN A 96 15.26 -4.47 13.28
CA ASN A 96 13.87 -4.38 12.83
C ASN A 96 13.35 -2.98 13.15
N ILE A 97 12.85 -2.26 12.15
CA ILE A 97 12.28 -0.95 12.40
C ILE A 97 10.93 -1.08 13.10
N GLU A 98 10.81 -0.41 14.24
CA GLU A 98 9.59 -0.41 15.05
C GLU A 98 8.84 0.90 14.92
N LYS A 99 9.56 2.03 15.01
CA LYS A 99 8.98 3.36 14.92
C LYS A 99 10.02 4.40 14.50
N ILE A 100 9.57 5.45 13.84
CA ILE A 100 10.32 6.70 13.71
C ILE A 100 9.78 7.67 14.76
N THR A 101 10.56 7.90 15.80
CA THR A 101 10.08 8.42 17.08
C THR A 101 10.10 9.94 17.16
N ALA A 102 11.01 10.58 16.43
CA ALA A 102 11.23 12.01 16.50
C ALA A 102 12.07 12.51 15.32
N GLY A 103 12.29 13.82 15.30
CA GLY A 103 13.21 14.48 14.39
C GLY A 103 12.51 15.04 13.15
N ILE A 104 13.33 15.39 12.17
CA ILE A 104 12.90 16.03 10.92
C ILE A 104 13.92 15.73 9.83
N LEU A 105 13.46 15.45 8.61
CA LEU A 105 14.31 15.61 7.42
C LEU A 105 13.95 16.95 6.79
N GLN A 106 14.92 17.85 6.68
CA GLN A 106 14.76 19.12 5.99
C GLN A 106 15.31 18.98 4.58
N ILE A 107 14.49 19.32 3.59
CA ILE A 107 14.81 19.20 2.16
C ILE A 107 14.80 20.59 1.53
N ASN A 108 15.86 20.92 0.81
CA ASN A 108 15.92 22.13 0.01
C ASN A 108 15.32 21.83 -1.35
N SER A 109 14.24 22.50 -1.71
CA SER A 109 13.51 22.22 -2.94
C SER A 109 13.33 23.46 -3.79
N ASN A 110 12.81 23.29 -4.99
CA ASN A 110 12.46 24.41 -5.84
C ASN A 110 11.38 23.95 -6.82
N PHE A 111 10.18 23.74 -6.30
CA PHE A 111 9.03 23.47 -7.14
C PHE A 111 7.87 24.40 -6.80
N SER A 112 6.87 24.42 -7.68
CA SER A 112 5.65 25.16 -7.47
C SER A 112 4.47 24.38 -8.01
N MET A 113 3.32 24.56 -7.39
CA MET A 113 2.03 24.05 -7.83
C MET A 113 1.12 25.23 -8.12
N SER A 114 0.38 25.18 -9.23
CA SER A 114 -0.51 26.26 -9.61
C SER A 114 -1.82 25.76 -10.19
N PHE A 115 -2.88 26.52 -9.90
CA PHE A 115 -4.22 26.35 -10.44
C PHE A 115 -4.82 27.74 -10.71
N GLY A 116 -5.21 28.02 -11.95
CA GLY A 116 -5.68 29.34 -12.35
C GLY A 116 -4.66 30.44 -12.07
N LYS A 117 -4.96 31.33 -11.11
CA LYS A 117 -4.07 32.41 -10.65
C LYS A 117 -3.36 32.11 -9.32
N SER A 118 -3.73 31.02 -8.66
CA SER A 118 -3.15 30.60 -7.39
C SER A 118 -1.86 29.84 -7.66
N THR A 119 -0.78 30.22 -6.99
CA THR A 119 0.51 29.54 -7.09
C THR A 119 1.12 29.40 -5.70
N ILE A 120 1.48 28.18 -5.34
CA ILE A 120 2.25 27.85 -4.15
C ILE A 120 3.67 27.55 -4.61
N LYS A 121 4.66 28.19 -4.00
CA LYS A 121 6.07 27.89 -4.21
C LYS A 121 6.57 27.12 -2.99
N VAL A 122 7.31 26.05 -3.22
CA VAL A 122 7.94 25.23 -2.19
C VAL A 122 9.45 25.34 -2.42
N SER A 123 10.10 26.19 -1.63
CA SER A 123 11.56 26.39 -1.66
C SER A 123 12.29 25.50 -0.64
N SER A 124 11.57 25.01 0.35
CA SER A 124 12.03 23.96 1.24
C SER A 124 10.81 23.27 1.82
N PHE A 125 10.99 22.02 2.21
CA PHE A 125 9.98 21.30 2.96
C PHE A 125 10.64 20.37 3.96
N SER A 126 9.83 19.89 4.89
CA SER A 126 10.26 19.00 5.95
C SER A 126 9.35 17.79 6.03
N LEU A 127 9.96 16.63 6.22
CA LEU A 127 9.26 15.41 6.63
C LEU A 127 9.30 15.33 8.15
N VAL A 128 8.14 15.45 8.78
CA VAL A 128 7.98 15.40 10.25
C VAL A 128 7.12 14.19 10.60
N PRO A 129 7.64 13.21 11.38
CA PRO A 129 6.85 12.05 11.76
C PRO A 129 5.66 12.49 12.62
N MET A 130 4.52 11.84 12.40
CA MET A 130 3.34 12.02 13.23
C MET A 130 3.44 11.14 14.49
N ASP A 131 2.96 11.65 15.62
CA ASP A 131 2.96 10.89 16.88
C ASP A 131 2.15 9.59 16.77
N GLU A 132 1.02 9.67 16.06
CA GLU A 132 0.12 8.58 15.72
C GLU A 132 -0.01 8.47 14.19
N PRO A 133 0.35 7.33 13.58
CA PRO A 133 0.14 7.07 12.16
C PRO A 133 -1.35 7.11 11.78
N THR A 134 -1.67 7.56 10.56
CA THR A 134 -3.06 7.65 10.08
C THR A 134 -3.64 6.32 9.62
N GLY A 135 -2.88 5.23 9.73
CA GLY A 135 -3.30 3.86 9.42
C GLY A 135 -2.69 2.86 10.40
N ASN A 136 -3.44 1.80 10.73
CA ASN A 136 -3.03 0.86 11.77
C ASN A 136 -1.75 0.06 11.43
N SER A 137 -1.37 -0.07 10.15
CA SER A 137 -0.24 -0.92 9.71
C SER A 137 0.92 -0.11 9.13
N ASP A 138 0.95 1.20 9.35
CA ASP A 138 2.10 2.04 9.01
C ASP A 138 3.05 2.17 10.20
N ILE A 139 4.35 1.99 9.93
CA ILE A 139 5.42 2.25 10.90
C ILE A 139 5.49 3.74 11.25
N VAL A 140 5.20 4.60 10.26
CA VAL A 140 5.18 6.06 10.40
C VAL A 140 4.31 6.68 9.32
N THR A 141 3.61 7.74 9.69
CA THR A 141 3.05 8.71 8.75
C THR A 141 3.85 10.01 8.89
N PHE A 142 4.20 10.67 7.79
CA PHE A 142 4.87 11.98 7.83
C PHE A 142 3.91 13.11 7.43
N LYS A 143 4.10 14.25 8.08
CA LYS A 143 3.64 15.54 7.56
C LYS A 143 4.71 16.10 6.65
N PHE A 144 4.32 16.48 5.43
CA PHE A 144 5.10 17.36 4.57
C PHE A 144 4.76 18.82 4.91
N ILE A 145 5.72 19.52 5.49
CA ILE A 145 5.55 20.91 5.93
C ILE A 145 6.44 21.82 5.08
N ASP A 146 5.86 22.83 4.42
CA ASP A 146 6.62 23.77 3.60
C ASP A 146 7.38 24.84 4.42
N GLN A 147 8.08 25.75 3.73
CA GLN A 147 8.82 26.85 4.36
C GLN A 147 7.95 27.79 5.20
N ASP A 148 6.64 27.84 4.96
CA ASP A 148 5.68 28.72 5.62
C ASP A 148 4.92 27.99 6.75
N ASN A 149 5.41 26.81 7.15
CA ASN A 149 4.82 25.93 8.16
C ASN A 149 3.39 25.45 7.79
N SER A 150 3.10 25.32 6.49
CA SER A 150 1.85 24.74 5.99
C SER A 150 2.02 23.24 5.77
N HIS A 151 1.12 22.45 6.35
CA HIS A 151 1.05 21.01 6.11
C HIS A 151 0.40 20.75 4.75
N LEU A 152 1.20 20.56 3.71
CA LEU A 152 0.70 20.43 2.32
C LEU A 152 0.33 19.00 1.94
N PHE A 153 1.07 18.01 2.45
CA PHE A 153 0.83 16.59 2.18
C PHE A 153 0.93 15.75 3.45
N THR A 154 0.03 14.77 3.59
CA THR A 154 0.22 13.62 4.48
C THR A 154 0.90 12.51 3.68
N ILE A 155 1.84 11.80 4.30
CA ILE A 155 2.66 10.78 3.65
C ILE A 155 2.55 9.48 4.42
N ASP A 156 2.13 8.40 3.77
CA ASP A 156 1.91 7.09 4.39
C ASP A 156 2.42 5.92 3.52
N SER A 157 2.12 4.68 3.93
CA SER A 157 2.45 3.45 3.18
C SER A 157 3.96 3.23 2.96
N VAL A 158 4.76 3.56 3.98
CA VAL A 158 6.21 3.59 3.85
C VAL A 158 6.81 2.19 3.78
N HIS A 159 7.56 1.94 2.70
CA HIS A 159 8.38 0.74 2.55
C HIS A 159 9.81 1.08 2.97
N ILE A 160 10.38 0.32 3.91
CA ILE A 160 11.68 0.64 4.51
C ILE A 160 12.68 -0.48 4.27
N GLU A 161 13.80 -0.12 3.68
CA GLU A 161 14.96 -0.98 3.50
C GLU A 161 16.19 -0.28 4.04
N TYR A 162 17.17 -1.04 4.55
CA TYR A 162 18.44 -0.46 4.93
C TYR A 162 19.60 -1.38 4.60
N ASP A 163 20.66 -0.78 4.06
CA ASP A 163 21.90 -1.48 3.75
C ASP A 163 22.83 -1.36 4.96
N LYS A 164 23.06 -2.49 5.62
CA LYS A 164 23.85 -2.58 6.86
C LYS A 164 25.32 -2.25 6.64
N GLU A 165 25.84 -2.50 5.43
CA GLU A 165 27.24 -2.33 5.08
C GLU A 165 27.49 -0.90 4.61
N LYS A 166 26.61 -0.38 3.77
CA LYS A 166 26.71 0.99 3.25
C LYS A 166 26.17 2.04 4.22
N GLN A 167 25.49 1.62 5.28
CA GLN A 167 24.85 2.51 6.24
C GLN A 167 23.89 3.49 5.55
N LEU A 168 22.99 2.94 4.74
CA LEU A 168 21.97 3.69 4.02
C LEU A 168 20.58 3.24 4.46
N LEU A 169 19.65 4.18 4.53
CA LEU A 169 18.23 3.94 4.74
C LEU A 169 17.48 4.40 3.50
N LEU A 170 16.72 3.48 2.91
CA LEU A 170 15.72 3.76 1.89
C LEU A 170 14.34 3.76 2.56
N MET A 171 13.63 4.87 2.45
CA MET A 171 12.19 4.90 2.64
C MET A 171 11.57 5.15 1.27
N ALA A 172 10.70 4.27 0.80
CA ALA A 172 10.24 4.24 -0.58
C ALA A 172 8.72 4.06 -0.67
N ASN A 173 8.20 4.34 -1.86
CA ASN A 173 6.81 4.07 -2.26
C ASN A 173 5.77 4.78 -1.37
N MET A 174 6.17 5.90 -0.75
CA MET A 174 5.30 6.62 0.17
C MET A 174 4.33 7.50 -0.61
N ASP A 175 3.03 7.31 -0.42
CA ASP A 175 2.01 8.05 -1.15
C ASP A 175 1.88 9.50 -0.61
N LEU A 176 1.73 10.47 -1.52
CA LEU A 176 1.54 11.89 -1.19
C LEU A 176 0.04 12.24 -1.25
N PHE A 177 -0.61 12.30 -0.08
CA PHE A 177 -2.00 12.73 0.05
C PHE A 177 -2.08 14.24 0.20
N ALA A 178 -2.74 14.90 -0.74
CA ALA A 178 -3.00 16.32 -0.65
C ALA A 178 -3.90 16.66 0.54
N THR A 179 -3.47 17.58 1.39
CA THR A 179 -4.25 17.99 2.56
C THR A 179 -5.31 19.02 2.20
N LYS A 180 -6.28 19.20 3.10
CA LYS A 180 -7.21 20.33 3.07
C LYS A 180 -6.50 21.69 2.92
N LYS A 181 -5.36 21.87 3.62
CA LYS A 181 -4.60 23.12 3.58
C LYS A 181 -4.06 23.41 2.18
N LEU A 182 -3.56 22.39 1.47
CA LEU A 182 -3.14 22.54 0.08
C LEU A 182 -4.32 22.90 -0.83
N ALA A 183 -5.44 22.20 -0.70
CA ALA A 183 -6.67 22.47 -1.45
C ALA A 183 -7.15 23.91 -1.26
N GLU A 184 -7.16 24.42 -0.03
CA GLU A 184 -7.51 25.81 0.29
C GLU A 184 -6.54 26.83 -0.34
N LEU A 185 -5.23 26.59 -0.24
CA LEU A 185 -4.21 27.49 -0.79
C LEU A 185 -4.25 27.56 -2.32
N LEU A 186 -4.56 26.45 -3.00
CA LEU A 186 -4.75 26.43 -4.45
C LEU A 186 -6.16 26.86 -4.88
N GLN A 187 -7.11 26.94 -3.96
CA GLN A 187 -8.55 27.12 -4.24
C GLN A 187 -9.10 26.00 -5.12
N HIS A 188 -8.73 24.76 -4.81
CA HIS A 188 -9.11 23.56 -5.55
C HIS A 188 -9.63 22.47 -4.59
N PRO A 189 -10.91 22.52 -4.18
CA PRO A 189 -11.45 21.63 -3.14
C PRO A 189 -11.35 20.14 -3.48
N ALA A 190 -11.54 19.76 -4.75
CA ALA A 190 -11.42 18.36 -5.21
C ALA A 190 -10.01 17.76 -5.08
N LEU A 191 -9.03 18.55 -4.62
CA LEU A 191 -7.67 18.09 -4.34
C LEU A 191 -7.55 17.42 -2.97
N GLU A 192 -8.43 17.76 -2.03
CA GLU A 192 -8.36 17.21 -0.67
C GLU A 192 -8.44 15.68 -0.67
N ASN A 193 -7.55 15.04 0.10
CA ASN A 193 -7.44 13.58 0.26
C ASN A 193 -7.13 12.79 -1.03
N GLN A 194 -6.73 13.48 -2.11
CA GLN A 194 -6.27 12.81 -3.31
C GLN A 194 -4.80 12.40 -3.16
N VAL A 195 -4.48 11.15 -3.54
CA VAL A 195 -3.09 10.77 -3.81
C VAL A 195 -2.66 11.43 -5.11
N ILE A 196 -1.61 12.25 -5.05
CA ILE A 196 -1.14 13.04 -6.21
C ILE A 196 0.30 12.75 -6.60
N GLY A 197 0.96 11.81 -5.94
CA GLY A 197 2.36 11.50 -6.15
C GLY A 197 2.88 10.50 -5.14
N GLN A 198 4.17 10.22 -5.24
CA GLN A 198 4.93 9.44 -4.28
C GLN A 198 6.23 10.16 -3.93
N ILE A 199 6.79 9.84 -2.77
CA ILE A 199 8.12 10.29 -2.35
C ILE A 199 8.97 9.11 -1.90
N HIS A 200 10.25 9.18 -2.23
CA HIS A 200 11.29 8.26 -1.76
C HIS A 200 12.39 9.09 -1.10
N THR A 201 13.08 8.52 -0.12
CA THR A 201 14.25 9.14 0.49
C THR A 201 15.38 8.13 0.59
N TYR A 202 16.57 8.57 0.20
CA TYR A 202 17.83 7.86 0.36
C TYR A 202 18.66 8.63 1.37
N SER A 203 18.73 8.14 2.61
CA SER A 203 19.42 8.81 3.70
C SER A 203 20.63 8.03 4.18
N LYS A 204 21.63 8.72 4.71
CA LYS A 204 22.72 8.08 5.47
C LYS A 204 22.16 7.63 6.82
N LEU A 205 22.72 6.56 7.37
CA LEU A 205 22.26 5.94 8.60
C LEU A 205 23.39 5.86 9.62
N THR A 206 23.25 6.47 10.79
CA THR A 206 24.14 6.23 11.92
C THR A 206 23.56 5.14 12.80
N ILE A 207 24.29 4.03 12.90
CA ILE A 207 23.97 2.88 13.73
C ILE A 207 24.79 2.99 15.04
N PRO A 208 24.16 3.02 16.23
CA PRO A 208 24.87 3.00 17.50
C PRO A 208 25.81 1.78 17.62
N GLU A 209 26.97 1.96 18.26
CA GLU A 209 28.01 0.92 18.35
C GLU A 209 27.51 -0.38 19.00
N ASN A 210 26.63 -0.26 20.00
CA ASN A 210 26.03 -1.37 20.73
C ASN A 210 24.70 -1.87 20.14
N ALA A 211 24.28 -1.37 18.97
CA ALA A 211 23.07 -1.84 18.32
C ALA A 211 23.27 -3.23 17.70
N LYS A 212 22.37 -4.14 18.02
CA LYS A 212 22.20 -5.40 17.30
C LYS A 212 21.50 -5.11 15.97
N ARG A 213 21.94 -5.75 14.89
CA ARG A 213 21.45 -5.52 13.52
C ARG A 213 20.62 -6.68 12.95
N GLU A 214 20.44 -7.70 13.78
CA GLU A 214 19.65 -8.90 13.50
C GLU A 214 19.27 -9.56 14.82
N LEU A 215 18.08 -10.16 14.85
CA LEU A 215 17.65 -11.04 15.92
C LEU A 215 17.98 -12.49 15.51
N LYS A 216 19.04 -13.06 16.09
CA LYS A 216 19.42 -14.47 15.86
C LYS A 216 19.17 -15.31 17.11
N GLY A 217 18.63 -16.51 16.91
CA GLY A 217 18.22 -17.39 18.00
C GLY A 217 16.89 -16.99 18.62
N LEU A 218 16.61 -17.46 19.84
CA LEU A 218 15.35 -17.21 20.56
C LEU A 218 14.13 -17.64 19.71
N THR A 219 13.12 -16.78 19.60
CA THR A 219 11.91 -17.00 18.78
C THR A 219 12.23 -17.16 17.29
N CYS A 220 13.40 -16.71 16.83
CA CYS A 220 13.86 -16.81 15.45
C CYS A 220 14.79 -18.01 15.19
N ALA A 221 15.08 -18.85 16.18
CA ALA A 221 16.04 -19.95 16.04
C ALA A 221 15.62 -21.01 14.99
N SER A 222 14.31 -21.23 14.82
CA SER A 222 13.73 -22.24 13.92
C SER A 222 13.09 -21.61 12.68
N ARG A 223 13.54 -20.41 12.29
CA ARG A 223 12.92 -19.58 11.26
C ARG A 223 13.92 -19.31 10.11
N PRO A 224 13.47 -19.20 8.85
CA PRO A 224 12.09 -19.32 8.41
C PRO A 224 11.55 -20.77 8.47
N LEU A 225 10.27 -20.91 8.76
CA LEU A 225 9.49 -22.15 8.72
C LEU A 225 8.52 -22.07 7.55
N TRP A 226 8.70 -22.93 6.56
CA TRP A 226 7.98 -22.88 5.29
C TRP A 226 6.89 -23.97 5.22
N SER A 227 5.93 -23.79 4.31
CA SER A 227 5.11 -24.90 3.81
C SER A 227 6.01 -26.01 3.22
N PRO A 228 5.69 -27.30 3.41
CA PRO A 228 4.51 -27.87 4.08
C PRO A 228 4.70 -28.14 5.59
N ASP A 229 5.82 -27.72 6.19
CA ASP A 229 6.08 -27.95 7.62
C ASP A 229 5.23 -27.05 8.55
N ALA A 230 4.59 -26.04 7.96
CA ALA A 230 3.59 -25.18 8.58
C ALA A 230 2.59 -24.66 7.53
N ASP A 231 1.47 -24.10 7.99
CA ASP A 231 0.40 -23.62 7.13
C ASP A 231 0.60 -22.16 6.72
N THR A 232 0.68 -21.91 5.41
CA THR A 232 0.61 -20.57 4.82
C THR A 232 -0.85 -20.09 4.85
N ASP A 233 -1.14 -19.00 5.54
CA ASP A 233 -2.47 -18.38 5.56
C ASP A 233 -2.32 -16.86 5.73
N VAL A 234 -2.74 -16.10 4.72
CA VAL A 234 -2.64 -14.64 4.71
C VAL A 234 -4.00 -14.01 4.45
N SER A 235 -4.52 -13.29 5.45
CA SER A 235 -5.80 -12.62 5.31
C SER A 235 -5.64 -11.20 4.76
N LEU A 236 -6.47 -10.82 3.78
CA LEU A 236 -6.71 -9.41 3.47
C LEU A 236 -7.55 -8.81 4.59
N ILE A 237 -7.03 -7.78 5.25
CA ILE A 237 -7.65 -7.19 6.45
C ILE A 237 -8.20 -5.79 6.23
N ASP A 238 -7.84 -5.12 5.12
CA ASP A 238 -8.41 -3.81 4.78
C ASP A 238 -8.22 -3.43 3.31
N ILE A 239 -9.12 -2.57 2.84
CA ILE A 239 -8.94 -1.70 1.67
C ILE A 239 -9.01 -0.28 2.23
N GLY A 240 -7.85 0.29 2.54
CA GLY A 240 -7.76 1.54 3.30
C GLY A 240 -8.29 2.73 2.51
N THR A 241 -7.91 2.80 1.23
CA THR A 241 -8.23 3.90 0.32
C THR A 241 -8.55 3.34 -1.05
N VAL A 242 -9.48 3.98 -1.77
CA VAL A 242 -9.67 3.80 -3.21
C VAL A 242 -9.47 5.15 -3.87
N GLN A 243 -8.76 5.19 -5.00
CA GLN A 243 -8.46 6.43 -5.71
C GLN A 243 -8.73 6.29 -7.19
N TRP A 244 -9.32 7.35 -7.75
CA TRP A 244 -9.18 7.65 -9.15
C TRP A 244 -7.73 8.05 -9.44
N VAL A 245 -7.16 7.48 -10.49
CA VAL A 245 -5.76 7.69 -10.84
C VAL A 245 -5.60 8.58 -12.06
N ARG A 246 -6.44 8.41 -13.10
CA ARG A 246 -6.42 9.20 -14.34
C ARG A 246 -7.65 8.93 -15.20
N ASN A 247 -7.92 9.84 -16.13
CA ASN A 247 -8.89 9.64 -17.19
C ASN A 247 -8.26 8.94 -18.40
N ILE A 248 -9.05 8.11 -19.08
CA ILE A 248 -8.73 7.46 -20.34
C ILE A 248 -9.76 7.92 -21.36
N GLY A 249 -9.40 8.91 -22.18
CA GLY A 249 -10.37 9.54 -23.06
C GLY A 249 -11.44 10.32 -22.28
N ALA A 250 -12.67 10.30 -22.78
CA ALA A 250 -13.78 11.08 -22.23
C ALA A 250 -14.69 10.28 -21.29
N ASP A 251 -14.69 8.95 -21.38
CA ASP A 251 -15.72 8.06 -20.83
C ASP A 251 -15.16 6.92 -19.97
N LYS A 252 -13.84 6.86 -19.74
CA LYS A 252 -13.20 5.85 -18.90
C LYS A 252 -12.24 6.45 -17.91
N ILE A 253 -12.08 5.75 -16.80
CA ILE A 253 -11.11 6.09 -15.76
C ILE A 253 -10.34 4.87 -15.26
N VAL A 254 -9.16 5.12 -14.70
CA VAL A 254 -8.38 4.13 -13.94
C VAL A 254 -8.63 4.31 -12.45
N ILE A 255 -8.81 3.18 -11.76
CA ILE A 255 -9.01 3.12 -10.31
C ILE A 255 -7.99 2.17 -9.68
N ALA A 256 -7.38 2.58 -8.58
CA ALA A 256 -6.47 1.74 -7.79
C ALA A 256 -6.80 1.84 -6.29
N PRO A 257 -6.80 0.70 -5.55
CA PRO A 257 -6.93 0.69 -4.11
C PRO A 257 -5.56 0.73 -3.42
N SER A 258 -5.55 1.04 -2.12
CA SER A 258 -4.58 0.43 -1.21
C SER A 258 -5.11 -0.92 -0.71
N ALA A 259 -4.22 -1.85 -0.40
CA ALA A 259 -4.57 -3.18 0.09
C ALA A 259 -3.69 -3.56 1.28
N ARG A 260 -4.32 -4.04 2.36
CA ARG A 260 -3.64 -4.38 3.60
C ARG A 260 -3.92 -5.81 4.00
N LEU A 261 -2.88 -6.52 4.39
CA LEU A 261 -2.93 -7.95 4.67
C LEU A 261 -2.24 -8.28 5.99
N LYS A 262 -2.45 -9.51 6.46
CA LYS A 262 -1.84 -10.06 7.66
C LYS A 262 -1.52 -11.54 7.46
N ASN A 263 -0.33 -11.97 7.85
CA ASN A 263 -0.04 -13.40 8.00
C ASN A 263 -0.77 -13.92 9.26
N VAL A 264 -1.84 -14.69 9.05
CA VAL A 264 -2.65 -15.30 10.11
C VAL A 264 -2.37 -16.79 10.28
N GLY A 265 -1.47 -17.33 9.47
CA GLY A 265 -1.03 -18.72 9.48
C GLY A 265 0.08 -19.00 10.49
N THR A 266 0.77 -20.11 10.23
CA THR A 266 1.87 -20.62 11.07
C THR A 266 3.20 -20.72 10.32
N ALA A 267 3.17 -20.68 8.98
CA ALA A 267 4.32 -20.56 8.11
C ALA A 267 4.73 -19.10 7.86
N ASP A 268 6.02 -18.89 7.64
CA ASP A 268 6.53 -17.64 7.09
C ASP A 268 6.30 -17.62 5.58
N VAL A 269 5.95 -16.46 5.01
CA VAL A 269 5.51 -16.39 3.61
C VAL A 269 6.56 -15.69 2.74
N PRO A 270 7.07 -16.33 1.67
CA PRO A 270 8.08 -15.73 0.81
C PRO A 270 7.51 -14.55 0.02
N TRP A 271 8.29 -13.47 -0.06
CA TRP A 271 7.88 -12.17 -0.62
C TRP A 271 8.99 -11.56 -1.50
N TRP A 272 9.68 -12.40 -2.26
CA TRP A 272 10.85 -12.02 -3.06
C TRP A 272 10.45 -11.21 -4.29
N GLN A 273 11.19 -10.15 -4.58
CA GLN A 273 10.92 -9.36 -5.78
C GLN A 273 11.12 -10.18 -7.07
N GLN A 274 10.31 -9.91 -8.09
CA GLN A 274 10.53 -10.44 -9.44
C GLN A 274 11.98 -10.22 -9.93
N PHE A 275 12.50 -11.17 -10.70
CA PHE A 275 13.87 -11.17 -11.23
C PHE A 275 14.97 -11.13 -10.15
N THR A 276 14.68 -11.57 -8.92
CA THR A 276 15.74 -11.92 -7.96
C THR A 276 16.26 -13.34 -8.20
N PRO A 277 17.49 -13.67 -7.76
CA PRO A 277 17.98 -15.05 -7.81
C PRO A 277 17.02 -16.04 -7.15
N ASP A 278 17.06 -17.30 -7.60
CA ASP A 278 16.28 -18.40 -7.03
C ASP A 278 16.36 -18.38 -5.51
N SER A 279 15.19 -18.26 -4.88
CA SER A 279 15.08 -18.02 -3.45
C SER A 279 14.26 -19.12 -2.76
N PRO A 280 14.56 -19.42 -1.48
CA PRO A 280 13.74 -20.35 -0.70
C PRO A 280 12.28 -19.89 -0.59
N PRO A 281 11.33 -20.83 -0.46
CA PRO A 281 11.51 -22.28 -0.38
C PRO A 281 11.47 -23.00 -1.73
N TYR A 282 11.10 -22.32 -2.82
CA TYR A 282 10.72 -22.99 -4.08
C TYR A 282 11.81 -22.99 -5.16
N ASN A 283 12.97 -22.37 -4.92
CA ASN A 283 14.09 -22.27 -5.86
C ASN A 283 13.64 -21.80 -7.26
N ASN A 284 12.78 -20.78 -7.27
CA ASN A 284 12.31 -20.09 -8.47
C ASN A 284 12.00 -18.63 -8.11
N ASP A 285 11.56 -17.87 -9.12
CA ASP A 285 10.98 -16.55 -8.92
C ASP A 285 9.59 -16.70 -8.28
N GLN A 286 9.41 -16.15 -7.08
CA GLN A 286 8.17 -16.26 -6.33
C GLN A 286 7.88 -15.03 -5.49
N HIS A 287 6.68 -14.51 -5.68
CA HIS A 287 6.06 -13.47 -4.85
C HIS A 287 4.55 -13.67 -4.89
N PRO A 288 3.83 -13.07 -3.93
CA PRO A 288 2.38 -12.91 -4.04
C PRO A 288 1.97 -12.05 -5.22
N PHE A 289 0.75 -12.30 -5.72
CA PHE A 289 0.11 -11.48 -6.74
C PHE A 289 -1.12 -10.80 -6.14
N LEU A 290 -1.31 -9.51 -6.43
CA LEU A 290 -2.51 -8.77 -6.04
C LEU A 290 -3.30 -8.37 -7.26
N ASN A 291 -4.62 -8.53 -7.21
CA ASN A 291 -5.51 -7.96 -8.20
C ASN A 291 -6.72 -7.30 -7.56
N TRP A 292 -7.43 -6.49 -8.32
CA TRP A 292 -8.67 -5.86 -7.87
C TRP A 292 -9.71 -5.78 -8.99
N ALA A 293 -10.96 -5.54 -8.60
CA ALA A 293 -12.10 -5.44 -9.49
C ALA A 293 -13.19 -4.55 -8.89
N ILE A 294 -13.99 -3.95 -9.76
CA ILE A 294 -15.20 -3.22 -9.39
C ILE A 294 -16.41 -4.04 -9.81
N TYR A 295 -17.35 -4.18 -8.89
CA TYR A 295 -18.65 -4.77 -9.13
C TYR A 295 -19.76 -3.77 -8.78
N ARG A 296 -20.94 -3.94 -9.36
CA ARG A 296 -22.15 -3.24 -8.95
C ARG A 296 -23.29 -4.21 -8.69
N GLU A 297 -24.19 -3.83 -7.80
CA GLU A 297 -25.55 -4.34 -7.79
C GLU A 297 -26.46 -3.32 -8.49
N ILE A 298 -27.19 -3.78 -9.51
CA ILE A 298 -28.09 -2.95 -10.33
C ILE A 298 -29.32 -3.78 -10.71
N ASP A 299 -30.51 -3.26 -10.46
CA ASP A 299 -31.79 -3.93 -10.76
C ASP A 299 -31.86 -5.40 -10.28
N GLY A 300 -31.27 -5.67 -9.11
CA GLY A 300 -31.22 -7.02 -8.52
C GLY A 300 -30.24 -7.98 -9.20
N ARG A 301 -29.29 -7.49 -10.01
CA ARG A 301 -28.20 -8.26 -10.62
C ARG A 301 -26.85 -7.84 -10.05
N PHE A 302 -25.90 -8.77 -10.01
CA PHE A 302 -24.50 -8.49 -9.66
C PHE A 302 -23.64 -8.51 -10.93
N GLU A 303 -22.98 -7.39 -11.23
CA GLU A 303 -22.26 -7.17 -12.48
C GLU A 303 -20.81 -6.73 -12.21
N GLN A 304 -19.85 -7.29 -12.95
CA GLN A 304 -18.47 -6.81 -12.94
C GLN A 304 -18.33 -5.64 -13.92
N LEU A 305 -17.93 -4.47 -13.42
CA LEU A 305 -17.69 -3.28 -14.25
C LEU A 305 -16.28 -3.24 -14.84
N GLY A 306 -15.32 -3.85 -14.14
CA GLY A 306 -13.95 -3.95 -14.61
C GLY A 306 -13.07 -4.72 -13.64
N TYR A 307 -11.87 -5.08 -14.09
CA TYR A 307 -10.85 -5.75 -13.31
C TYR A 307 -9.44 -5.31 -13.72
N SER A 308 -8.48 -5.38 -12.80
CA SER A 308 -7.07 -5.07 -13.07
C SER A 308 -6.32 -6.23 -13.73
N GLY A 309 -5.10 -6.01 -14.19
CA GLY A 309 -4.10 -7.08 -14.31
C GLY A 309 -3.72 -7.67 -12.95
N VAL A 310 -2.49 -8.18 -12.82
CA VAL A 310 -1.91 -8.58 -11.53
C VAL A 310 -0.74 -7.67 -11.17
N LYS A 311 -0.69 -7.29 -9.91
CA LYS A 311 0.43 -6.61 -9.27
C LYS A 311 1.36 -7.68 -8.68
N HIS A 312 2.60 -7.68 -9.12
CA HIS A 312 3.68 -8.49 -8.59
C HIS A 312 4.22 -7.81 -7.32
N ALA A 313 4.10 -8.47 -6.17
CA ALA A 313 4.63 -7.97 -4.92
C ALA A 313 6.17 -7.99 -4.92
N PHE A 314 6.81 -7.17 -4.07
CA PHE A 314 8.27 -7.01 -4.10
C PHE A 314 8.96 -7.00 -2.73
N LEU A 315 8.28 -6.54 -1.67
CA LEU A 315 8.75 -6.62 -0.29
C LEU A 315 7.58 -6.46 0.69
N THR A 316 7.83 -6.64 1.98
CA THR A 316 6.89 -6.39 3.07
C THR A 316 7.47 -5.41 4.09
N ILE A 317 6.62 -4.53 4.61
CA ILE A 317 6.90 -3.58 5.70
C ILE A 317 7.12 -4.32 7.02
N ASN A 318 6.45 -5.46 7.22
CA ASN A 318 6.46 -6.24 8.46
C ASN A 318 6.14 -5.40 9.71
N SER A 319 4.93 -4.82 9.74
CA SER A 319 4.39 -4.07 10.88
C SER A 319 3.55 -4.96 11.81
N ASN A 320 3.28 -4.54 13.04
CA ASN A 320 2.34 -5.20 13.97
C ASN A 320 2.54 -6.72 14.19
N CYS A 321 3.78 -7.17 14.10
CA CYS A 321 4.12 -8.58 14.07
C CYS A 321 3.90 -9.30 15.40
N THR A 322 3.48 -10.57 15.34
CA THR A 322 3.59 -11.52 16.46
C THR A 322 5.03 -11.99 16.63
N LEU A 323 5.75 -12.17 15.52
CA LEU A 323 7.16 -12.53 15.45
C LEU A 323 7.80 -11.77 14.28
N ASN A 324 8.98 -11.19 14.48
CA ASN A 324 9.72 -10.51 13.41
C ASN A 324 11.21 -10.88 13.47
N CYS A 325 11.66 -11.68 12.51
CA CYS A 325 13.06 -12.14 12.42
C CYS A 325 13.91 -11.28 11.47
N GLY A 326 13.39 -10.13 11.03
CA GLY A 326 14.01 -9.29 10.01
C GLY A 326 13.94 -9.91 8.63
N ASN A 327 14.51 -9.27 7.61
CA ASN A 327 14.30 -9.60 6.18
C ASN A 327 12.91 -9.18 5.68
N VAL A 328 12.90 -8.20 4.76
CA VAL A 328 11.70 -7.63 4.15
C VAL A 328 11.16 -8.45 2.98
N HIS A 329 11.79 -9.57 2.63
CA HIS A 329 11.28 -10.49 1.61
C HIS A 329 10.61 -11.72 2.21
N ILE A 330 10.23 -11.63 3.49
CA ILE A 330 9.49 -12.67 4.20
C ILE A 330 8.43 -11.96 5.03
N LEU A 331 7.15 -12.29 4.82
CA LEU A 331 6.07 -11.86 5.69
C LEU A 331 6.00 -12.80 6.90
N TRP A 332 6.47 -12.32 8.05
CA TRP A 332 6.54 -13.12 9.27
C TRP A 332 5.18 -13.27 9.94
N ILE A 333 5.10 -14.22 10.88
CA ILE A 333 3.87 -14.54 11.61
C ILE A 333 3.27 -13.31 12.29
N GLY A 334 1.98 -13.10 12.02
CA GLY A 334 1.21 -11.99 12.56
C GLY A 334 1.58 -10.62 11.99
N CYS A 335 2.61 -10.51 11.15
CA CYS A 335 2.96 -9.24 10.53
C CYS A 335 1.88 -8.81 9.54
N GLU A 336 1.74 -7.50 9.46
CA GLU A 336 0.90 -6.80 8.52
C GLU A 336 1.75 -6.06 7.50
N ASP A 337 1.19 -5.94 6.30
CA ASP A 337 1.79 -5.22 5.19
C ASP A 337 0.72 -4.42 4.43
N VAL A 338 1.13 -3.30 3.83
CA VAL A 338 0.23 -2.43 3.05
C VAL A 338 0.88 -1.99 1.76
N TYR A 339 0.19 -2.21 0.65
CA TYR A 339 0.51 -1.61 -0.64
C TYR A 339 -0.41 -0.42 -0.89
N GLY A 340 0.19 0.77 -1.08
CA GLY A 340 -0.52 2.02 -1.37
C GLY A 340 -1.07 2.11 -2.78
N VAL A 341 -1.77 3.20 -3.07
CA VAL A 341 -2.35 3.48 -4.39
C VAL A 341 -1.26 3.67 -5.44
N GLY A 342 -0.21 4.44 -5.11
CA GLY A 342 0.84 4.77 -6.06
C GLY A 342 1.66 3.56 -6.47
N ASN A 343 1.98 2.67 -5.53
CA ASN A 343 2.70 1.45 -5.84
C ASN A 343 1.81 0.41 -6.51
N ASN A 344 0.50 0.33 -6.20
CA ASN A 344 -0.42 -0.55 -6.91
C ASN A 344 -0.65 -0.12 -8.35
N ASP A 345 -0.63 1.19 -8.64
CA ASP A 345 -0.65 1.70 -10.02
C ASP A 345 0.69 1.54 -10.76
N SER A 346 1.67 0.82 -10.20
CA SER A 346 3.00 0.75 -10.79
C SER A 346 3.12 -0.19 -11.98
N SER A 347 3.33 0.34 -13.19
CA SER A 347 3.62 -0.43 -14.40
C SER A 347 4.86 -1.32 -14.34
N PHE A 348 5.84 -1.03 -13.49
CA PHE A 348 6.98 -1.92 -13.33
C PHE A 348 6.57 -3.26 -12.67
N ALA A 349 5.42 -3.30 -12.02
CA ALA A 349 4.96 -4.51 -11.35
C ALA A 349 3.51 -4.89 -11.73
N LEU A 350 2.88 -4.19 -12.66
CA LEU A 350 1.60 -4.59 -13.24
C LEU A 350 1.84 -5.41 -14.51
N GLY A 351 1.31 -6.63 -14.52
CA GLY A 351 1.40 -7.58 -15.62
C GLY A 351 0.06 -8.25 -15.93
N PRO A 352 -0.01 -9.04 -17.02
CA PRO A 352 -1.23 -9.72 -17.42
C PRO A 352 -1.55 -10.92 -16.52
N ARG A 353 -2.84 -11.11 -16.20
CA ARG A 353 -3.29 -12.27 -15.39
C ARG A 353 -3.03 -13.62 -16.05
N ALA A 354 -3.01 -13.66 -17.38
CA ALA A 354 -2.90 -14.89 -18.17
C ALA A 354 -1.54 -15.60 -18.02
N GLU A 355 -0.57 -14.97 -17.37
CA GLU A 355 0.76 -15.54 -17.10
C GLU A 355 0.85 -16.25 -15.75
N ILE A 356 -0.21 -16.18 -14.94
CA ILE A 356 -0.26 -16.78 -13.61
C ILE A 356 -1.01 -18.10 -13.67
N GLU A 357 -0.38 -19.18 -13.22
CA GLU A 357 -1.09 -20.42 -12.92
C GLU A 357 -1.77 -20.28 -11.56
N ALA A 358 -3.03 -19.89 -11.58
CA ALA A 358 -3.74 -19.44 -10.40
C ALA A 358 -3.88 -20.52 -9.32
N ASN A 359 -4.08 -21.78 -9.70
CA ASN A 359 -4.25 -22.87 -8.73
C ASN A 359 -2.92 -23.21 -8.01
N ALA A 360 -1.80 -23.11 -8.71
CA ALA A 360 -0.48 -23.38 -8.13
C ALA A 360 0.14 -22.13 -7.47
N GLY A 361 -0.35 -20.93 -7.79
CA GLY A 361 0.24 -19.67 -7.33
C GLY A 361 1.62 -19.40 -7.92
N THR A 362 1.86 -19.81 -9.18
CA THR A 362 3.17 -19.73 -9.84
C THR A 362 3.18 -18.82 -11.06
N TRP A 363 4.33 -18.23 -11.33
CA TRP A 363 4.63 -17.42 -12.51
C TRP A 363 6.03 -17.77 -13.02
N GLU A 364 6.24 -17.64 -14.33
CA GLU A 364 7.52 -17.92 -14.98
C GLU A 364 8.10 -16.63 -15.54
N ASN A 365 9.29 -16.24 -15.09
CA ASN A 365 9.90 -15.00 -15.55
C ASN A 365 10.28 -15.04 -17.04
N CYS A 366 10.70 -16.18 -17.56
CA CYS A 366 11.15 -16.34 -18.94
C CYS A 366 9.98 -16.53 -19.90
N GLY A 367 9.83 -15.60 -20.85
CA GLY A 367 8.73 -15.60 -21.80
C GLY A 367 7.47 -14.92 -21.25
N SER A 368 7.58 -14.32 -20.07
CA SER A 368 6.58 -13.40 -19.52
C SER A 368 6.50 -12.11 -20.32
N PHE A 369 5.48 -11.31 -20.03
CA PHE A 369 5.33 -9.93 -20.45
C PHE A 369 6.57 -9.10 -20.11
N PHE A 370 7.15 -9.33 -18.94
CA PHE A 370 8.30 -8.57 -18.43
C PHE A 370 9.64 -8.98 -19.08
N ASP A 371 9.84 -10.25 -19.45
CA ASP A 371 11.04 -10.76 -20.16
C ASP A 371 10.67 -11.74 -21.32
N PRO A 372 10.15 -11.22 -22.45
CA PRO A 372 9.78 -12.02 -23.61
C PRO A 372 10.97 -12.79 -24.21
N LYS A 373 10.68 -13.90 -24.87
CA LYS A 373 11.69 -14.71 -25.55
C LYS A 373 12.41 -13.92 -26.67
N PRO A 374 13.73 -14.08 -26.84
CA PRO A 374 14.65 -14.88 -26.02
C PRO A 374 14.93 -14.20 -24.67
N CYS A 375 14.68 -14.94 -23.58
CA CYS A 375 14.76 -14.44 -22.22
C CYS A 375 16.17 -14.02 -21.84
N THR A 376 16.28 -13.03 -20.98
CA THR A 376 17.55 -12.51 -20.46
C THR A 376 17.72 -12.71 -18.97
N GLY A 377 16.67 -13.18 -18.29
CA GLY A 377 16.61 -13.26 -16.83
C GLY A 377 16.53 -11.89 -16.17
N ASN A 378 16.11 -10.85 -16.91
CA ASN A 378 16.01 -9.48 -16.42
C ASN A 378 14.70 -8.86 -16.87
N HIS A 379 14.15 -7.95 -16.05
CA HIS A 379 13.00 -7.14 -16.43
C HIS A 379 13.34 -6.26 -17.64
N ARG A 380 12.59 -6.39 -18.74
CA ARG A 380 12.82 -5.67 -20.00
C ARG A 380 11.64 -4.83 -20.48
N PHE A 381 10.43 -5.14 -20.04
CA PHE A 381 9.21 -4.46 -20.47
C PHE A 381 8.32 -4.19 -19.27
N SER A 382 7.69 -3.02 -19.26
CA SER A 382 6.74 -2.61 -18.23
C SER A 382 5.43 -2.21 -18.89
N SER A 383 4.33 -2.22 -18.13
CA SER A 383 3.05 -1.72 -18.63
C SER A 383 3.15 -0.27 -19.10
N ASN A 384 2.33 0.13 -20.07
CA ASN A 384 2.23 1.52 -20.48
C ASN A 384 1.79 2.42 -19.30
N GLY A 385 1.96 3.74 -19.40
CA GLY A 385 1.57 4.67 -18.34
C GLY A 385 0.10 5.11 -18.34
N LEU A 386 -0.75 4.46 -19.13
CA LEU A 386 -2.14 4.86 -19.35
C LEU A 386 -3.08 3.86 -18.70
N ASP A 387 -3.26 2.68 -19.30
CA ASP A 387 -4.34 1.74 -19.01
C ASP A 387 -3.92 0.26 -19.03
N GLU A 388 -2.76 -0.06 -19.59
CA GLU A 388 -2.30 -1.45 -19.70
C GLU A 388 -2.17 -2.10 -18.32
N ASN A 389 -2.78 -3.28 -18.18
CA ASN A 389 -2.87 -4.07 -16.95
C ASN A 389 -3.51 -3.34 -15.75
N ARG A 390 -4.25 -2.25 -15.96
CA ARG A 390 -4.96 -1.50 -14.91
C ARG A 390 -6.45 -1.79 -14.92
N LEU A 391 -7.09 -1.58 -13.76
CA LEU A 391 -8.55 -1.55 -13.69
C LEU A 391 -9.04 -0.29 -14.41
N THR A 392 -9.76 -0.48 -15.51
CA THR A 392 -10.50 0.57 -16.20
C THR A 392 -11.99 0.35 -16.08
N VAL A 393 -12.75 1.44 -15.91
CA VAL A 393 -14.21 1.41 -15.79
C VAL A 393 -14.80 2.55 -16.60
N TYR A 394 -15.95 2.34 -17.24
CA TYR A 394 -16.71 3.40 -17.89
C TYR A 394 -17.36 4.32 -16.86
N THR A 395 -17.30 5.63 -17.08
CA THR A 395 -17.85 6.61 -16.14
C THR A 395 -19.36 6.50 -15.99
N ASP A 396 -20.07 6.21 -17.10
CA ASP A 396 -21.52 6.07 -17.11
C ASP A 396 -22.00 4.93 -16.21
N ASP A 397 -21.24 3.83 -16.15
CA ASP A 397 -21.54 2.71 -15.26
C ASP A 397 -21.43 3.06 -13.78
N LEU A 398 -20.54 3.98 -13.42
CA LEU A 398 -20.36 4.45 -12.03
C LEU A 398 -21.47 5.41 -11.60
N THR A 399 -22.05 6.16 -12.55
CA THR A 399 -23.08 7.17 -12.30
C THR A 399 -24.50 6.72 -12.62
N ASP A 400 -24.69 5.45 -13.03
CA ASP A 400 -26.03 4.91 -13.28
C ASP A 400 -26.89 5.04 -12.02
N ALA A 401 -28.04 5.71 -12.16
CA ALA A 401 -28.95 6.00 -11.06
C ALA A 401 -29.63 4.74 -10.48
N ASN A 402 -29.58 3.62 -11.20
CA ASN A 402 -30.12 2.33 -10.75
C ASN A 402 -29.11 1.51 -9.94
N ASN A 403 -27.84 1.95 -9.86
CA ASN A 403 -26.85 1.34 -8.98
C ASN A 403 -27.35 1.40 -7.53
N THR A 404 -27.51 0.25 -6.89
CA THR A 404 -27.84 0.19 -5.47
C THR A 404 -26.58 0.19 -4.61
N GLN A 405 -25.54 -0.51 -5.06
CA GLN A 405 -24.23 -0.58 -4.42
C GLN A 405 -23.13 -0.78 -5.46
N ILE A 406 -21.96 -0.17 -5.23
CA ILE A 406 -20.74 -0.42 -6.00
C ILE A 406 -19.68 -0.94 -5.02
N PHE A 407 -19.03 -2.03 -5.38
CA PHE A 407 -18.04 -2.72 -4.55
C PHE A 407 -16.66 -2.61 -5.20
N MET A 408 -15.68 -2.23 -4.40
CA MET A 408 -14.27 -2.40 -4.70
C MET A 408 -13.76 -3.65 -4.00
N GLN A 409 -13.34 -4.65 -4.77
CA GLN A 409 -12.75 -5.89 -4.26
C GLN A 409 -11.26 -5.94 -4.58
N ALA A 410 -10.46 -6.44 -3.64
CA ALA A 410 -9.07 -6.83 -3.83
C ALA A 410 -8.87 -8.31 -3.47
N TRP A 411 -7.87 -8.95 -4.08
CA TRP A 411 -7.54 -10.35 -3.84
C TRP A 411 -6.04 -10.58 -3.99
N TYR A 412 -5.43 -11.16 -2.96
CA TYR A 412 -4.09 -11.73 -3.02
C TYR A 412 -4.13 -13.20 -3.41
N LEU A 413 -3.37 -13.57 -4.43
CA LEU A 413 -3.00 -14.94 -4.69
C LEU A 413 -1.62 -15.22 -4.10
N ILE A 414 -1.58 -16.14 -3.15
CA ILE A 414 -0.38 -16.55 -2.42
C ILE A 414 -0.23 -18.06 -2.58
N ARG A 415 0.98 -18.48 -2.95
CA ARG A 415 1.29 -19.90 -3.13
C ARG A 415 1.19 -20.65 -1.81
N ASP A 416 0.61 -21.84 -1.88
CA ASP A 416 0.33 -22.73 -0.73
C ASP A 416 -0.64 -22.16 0.32
N ASP A 417 -1.32 -21.04 0.03
CA ASP A 417 -2.29 -20.47 0.97
C ASP A 417 -3.48 -21.44 1.18
N ILE A 418 -3.72 -21.81 2.44
CA ILE A 418 -4.73 -22.81 2.80
C ILE A 418 -6.16 -22.24 2.76
N ASN A 419 -6.32 -20.91 2.67
CA ASN A 419 -7.61 -20.23 2.72
C ASN A 419 -7.68 -19.03 1.76
N ILE A 420 -7.67 -19.29 0.46
CA ILE A 420 -7.78 -18.26 -0.59
C ILE A 420 -8.99 -17.30 -0.48
N PHE A 421 -10.01 -17.63 0.31
CA PHE A 421 -11.20 -16.78 0.49
C PHE A 421 -11.02 -15.73 1.60
N ASN A 422 -10.05 -15.91 2.50
CA ASN A 422 -9.68 -14.85 3.44
C ASN A 422 -8.59 -13.93 2.88
N THR A 423 -7.93 -14.29 1.77
CA THR A 423 -6.97 -13.44 1.06
C THR A 423 -7.65 -12.40 0.14
N MET A 424 -8.99 -12.40 0.10
CA MET A 424 -9.81 -11.42 -0.61
C MET A 424 -10.76 -10.66 0.33
N GLY A 425 -11.22 -9.52 -0.14
CA GLY A 425 -12.16 -8.69 0.59
C GLY A 425 -12.62 -7.51 -0.24
N TYR A 426 -13.65 -6.82 0.25
CA TYR A 426 -14.24 -5.69 -0.46
C TYR A 426 -14.72 -4.59 0.47
N ARG A 427 -14.96 -3.42 -0.13
CA ARG A 427 -15.65 -2.26 0.47
C ARG A 427 -16.64 -1.68 -0.53
N THR A 428 -17.69 -1.04 -0.02
CA THR A 428 -18.55 -0.25 -0.91
C THR A 428 -17.89 1.09 -1.22
N ILE A 429 -18.19 1.64 -2.38
CA ILE A 429 -17.76 2.98 -2.77
C ILE A 429 -18.94 3.74 -3.39
N ALA A 430 -18.92 5.05 -3.30
CA ALA A 430 -19.87 5.96 -3.93
C ALA A 430 -19.10 6.99 -4.77
N PRO A 431 -18.71 6.64 -6.01
CA PRO A 431 -17.94 7.52 -6.88
C PRO A 431 -18.73 8.78 -7.22
N THR A 432 -18.09 9.94 -7.14
CA THR A 432 -18.68 11.22 -7.56
C THR A 432 -17.72 11.99 -8.46
N ASP A 433 -18.21 12.49 -9.59
CA ASP A 433 -17.46 13.40 -10.45
C ASP A 433 -17.48 14.82 -9.85
N SER A 434 -16.29 15.37 -9.61
CA SER A 434 -16.08 16.72 -9.08
C SER A 434 -15.96 17.78 -10.19
N GLY A 435 -15.97 17.38 -11.46
CA GLY A 435 -15.65 18.22 -12.61
C GLY A 435 -14.14 18.40 -12.85
N PHE A 436 -13.30 18.03 -11.87
CA PHE A 436 -11.83 18.01 -11.97
C PHE A 436 -11.26 16.59 -11.85
N GLY A 437 -12.11 15.57 -11.89
CA GLY A 437 -11.77 14.18 -11.59
C GLY A 437 -12.78 13.55 -10.64
N TRP A 438 -12.45 12.38 -10.10
CA TRP A 438 -13.39 11.56 -9.33
C TRP A 438 -12.98 11.41 -7.86
N GLU A 439 -13.97 11.50 -6.98
CA GLU A 439 -13.85 11.16 -5.58
C GLU A 439 -14.45 9.77 -5.36
N MET A 440 -13.61 8.82 -4.93
CA MET A 440 -14.02 7.44 -4.66
C MET A 440 -14.49 7.30 -3.21
N ASN A 441 -15.61 7.94 -2.87
CA ASN A 441 -16.06 8.03 -1.48
C ASN A 441 -16.23 6.63 -0.89
N MET A 442 -15.40 6.31 0.10
CA MET A 442 -15.43 5.00 0.75
C MET A 442 -16.70 4.85 1.57
N GLY A 443 -17.46 3.78 1.30
CA GLY A 443 -18.63 3.36 2.04
C GLY A 443 -18.36 2.07 2.83
N GLY A 444 -19.20 1.82 3.84
CA GLY A 444 -19.20 0.58 4.61
C GLY A 444 -17.91 0.28 5.38
N THR A 445 -17.96 -0.78 6.18
CA THR A 445 -16.77 -1.40 6.78
C THR A 445 -16.15 -2.39 5.80
N PHE A 446 -14.83 -2.54 5.84
CA PHE A 446 -14.16 -3.65 5.14
C PHE A 446 -14.79 -4.99 5.52
N THR A 447 -15.03 -5.82 4.51
CA THR A 447 -15.54 -7.17 4.69
C THR A 447 -14.61 -8.15 3.98
N ASN A 448 -14.13 -9.13 4.72
CA ASN A 448 -13.32 -10.24 4.22
C ASN A 448 -14.22 -11.25 3.48
N GLY A 449 -13.74 -11.82 2.37
CA GLY A 449 -14.52 -12.67 1.47
C GLY A 449 -14.84 -12.02 0.13
N ALA A 450 -15.59 -12.71 -0.73
CA ALA A 450 -15.91 -12.22 -2.07
C ALA A 450 -17.03 -11.18 -2.00
N ALA A 451 -16.98 -10.14 -2.84
CA ALA A 451 -18.09 -9.18 -2.97
C ALA A 451 -19.40 -9.87 -3.40
N LEU A 452 -19.29 -11.00 -4.11
CA LEU A 452 -20.40 -11.87 -4.50
C LEU A 452 -21.19 -12.39 -3.28
N ASP A 453 -20.56 -12.49 -2.12
CA ASP A 453 -21.19 -13.00 -0.89
C ASP A 453 -22.28 -12.06 -0.36
N ASN A 454 -22.30 -10.78 -0.78
CA ASN A 454 -23.43 -9.88 -0.55
C ASN A 454 -24.62 -10.18 -1.44
N TYR A 455 -24.37 -10.62 -2.67
CA TYR A 455 -25.42 -10.87 -3.63
C TYR A 455 -26.27 -12.07 -3.21
N VAL A 456 -25.59 -13.15 -2.81
CA VAL A 456 -26.19 -14.33 -2.19
C VAL A 456 -25.26 -14.82 -1.10
N THR A 457 -25.76 -14.90 0.15
CA THR A 457 -24.98 -15.40 1.29
C THR A 457 -24.38 -16.78 0.98
N PRO A 458 -23.10 -17.02 1.32
CA PRO A 458 -22.45 -18.31 1.05
C PRO A 458 -23.24 -19.50 1.57
N ASN A 459 -23.25 -20.59 0.80
CA ASN A 459 -23.96 -21.84 1.12
C ASN A 459 -25.49 -21.72 1.26
N THR A 460 -26.09 -20.65 0.71
CA THR A 460 -27.55 -20.54 0.64
C THR A 460 -28.12 -21.58 -0.32
N THR A 461 -29.24 -22.21 0.06
CA THR A 461 -30.06 -23.04 -0.84
C THR A 461 -31.52 -22.80 -0.54
N SER A 462 -32.22 -22.12 -1.44
CA SER A 462 -33.64 -21.80 -1.32
C SER A 462 -34.31 -21.76 -2.70
N ALA A 463 -35.63 -21.61 -2.73
CA ALA A 463 -36.37 -21.46 -3.98
C ALA A 463 -36.00 -20.20 -4.77
N MET A 464 -35.50 -19.16 -4.10
CA MET A 464 -35.25 -17.84 -4.70
C MET A 464 -33.75 -17.48 -4.82
N ALA A 465 -32.87 -18.25 -4.19
CA ALA A 465 -31.44 -18.02 -4.24
C ALA A 465 -30.64 -19.28 -3.90
N ALA A 466 -29.49 -19.44 -4.53
CA ALA A 466 -28.50 -20.46 -4.21
C ALA A 466 -27.07 -19.94 -4.39
N SER A 467 -26.15 -20.36 -3.53
CA SER A 467 -24.72 -20.11 -3.67
C SER A 467 -23.92 -21.35 -3.31
N GLN A 468 -22.98 -21.74 -4.16
CA GLN A 468 -22.13 -22.91 -3.96
C GLN A 468 -20.72 -22.69 -4.51
N THR A 469 -19.72 -23.05 -3.70
CA THR A 469 -18.32 -23.16 -4.13
C THR A 469 -18.03 -24.58 -4.59
N VAL A 470 -17.38 -24.71 -5.73
CA VAL A 470 -16.97 -25.97 -6.34
C VAL A 470 -15.45 -26.00 -6.46
N ALA A 471 -14.83 -27.04 -5.94
CA ALA A 471 -13.41 -27.33 -6.14
C ALA A 471 -13.24 -28.38 -7.26
N THR A 472 -12.40 -28.08 -8.25
CA THR A 472 -12.21 -28.95 -9.42
C THR A 472 -10.89 -29.70 -9.42
N GLY A 473 -10.02 -29.47 -8.42
CA GLY A 473 -8.62 -29.92 -8.41
C GLY A 473 -7.69 -29.03 -9.24
N GLU A 474 -8.25 -28.24 -10.16
CA GLU A 474 -7.57 -27.20 -10.95
C GLU A 474 -7.89 -25.79 -10.44
N GLY A 475 -8.50 -25.69 -9.26
CA GLY A 475 -8.91 -24.44 -8.64
C GLY A 475 -10.28 -24.55 -7.98
N GLN A 476 -10.79 -23.38 -7.60
CA GLN A 476 -12.10 -23.23 -6.97
C GLN A 476 -12.86 -22.08 -7.65
N PHE A 477 -14.17 -22.23 -7.79
CA PHE A 477 -15.04 -21.16 -8.24
C PHE A 477 -16.35 -21.18 -7.45
N THR A 478 -16.96 -20.02 -7.30
CA THR A 478 -18.26 -19.87 -6.63
C THR A 478 -19.32 -19.45 -7.64
N VAL A 479 -20.46 -20.12 -7.61
CA VAL A 479 -21.64 -19.75 -8.41
C VAL A 479 -22.72 -19.28 -7.45
N ALA A 480 -23.23 -18.08 -7.69
CA ALA A 480 -24.38 -17.52 -6.99
C ALA A 480 -25.51 -17.21 -7.98
N VAL A 481 -26.73 -17.57 -7.62
CA VAL A 481 -27.95 -17.35 -8.42
C VAL A 481 -29.02 -16.76 -7.52
N LYS A 482 -29.72 -15.75 -8.04
CA LYS A 482 -30.90 -15.15 -7.44
C LYS A 482 -32.01 -15.14 -8.49
N VAL A 483 -33.21 -15.53 -8.09
CA VAL A 483 -34.41 -15.58 -8.94
C VAL A 483 -35.25 -14.36 -8.61
N ILE A 484 -35.74 -13.63 -9.62
CA ILE A 484 -36.53 -12.42 -9.45
C ILE A 484 -37.96 -12.72 -9.91
N ASP A 485 -38.93 -12.76 -9.01
CA ASP A 485 -40.34 -12.94 -9.40
C ASP A 485 -40.84 -11.72 -10.18
N LEU A 486 -41.16 -11.93 -11.46
CA LEU A 486 -41.70 -10.90 -12.36
C LEU A 486 -43.24 -10.87 -12.35
N GLY A 487 -43.88 -11.76 -11.58
CA GLY A 487 -45.32 -11.95 -11.51
C GLY A 487 -45.85 -12.88 -12.60
N GLY A 488 -47.06 -13.41 -12.39
CA GLY A 488 -47.75 -14.25 -13.39
C GLY A 488 -47.09 -15.60 -13.68
N GLY A 489 -46.23 -16.09 -12.78
CA GLY A 489 -45.47 -17.33 -12.96
C GLY A 489 -44.20 -17.17 -13.82
N LEU A 490 -43.76 -15.94 -14.05
CA LEU A 490 -42.50 -15.60 -14.72
C LEU A 490 -41.44 -15.22 -13.68
N TYR A 491 -40.18 -15.56 -13.99
CA TYR A 491 -39.02 -15.41 -13.11
C TYR A 491 -37.78 -14.96 -13.89
#